data_AF-A0A659UNN7-F1
#
_entry.id   AF-A0A659UNN7-F1
#
_cell.length_a   1.000
_cell.length_b   1.000
_cell.length_c   1.000
_cell.angle_alpha   90.00
_cell.angle_beta   90.00
_cell.angle_gamma   90.00
#
_symmetry.space_group_name_H-M   'P 1'
#
loop_
_entity.id
_entity.type
_entity.pdbx_description
1 polymer ?
#
loop_
_entity_poly.entity_id
_entity_poly.type
_entity_poly.pdbx_seq_one_letter_code
_entity_poly.pdbx_strand_id
1 'polypeptide(L)'
;LVSMSPDGGDASAMREFDIAAKSFVEGGFQASASKSGFGWLDEDTVIVSAAFEEADKTESGYPRVVKLWKRGTRLEEATPIFEGKTEDLAVGAGVEFDGEKRHLFLARTLNFFASHSFLRLPSRDTRRIPLPDDVTDTALF
;
A
#
# COMPACT_ATOMS: atom_id res chain seq x y z
N LEU A 1 0.68 8.93 8.73
CA LEU A 1 -0.01 9.53 7.58
C LEU A 1 -1.47 9.74 7.96
N VAL A 2 -2.12 10.76 7.41
CA VAL A 2 -3.56 10.99 7.62
C VAL A 2 -4.26 10.87 6.27
N SER A 3 -5.22 9.96 6.17
CA SER A 3 -6.08 9.76 5.00
C SER A 3 -7.44 10.39 5.24
N MET A 4 -7.93 11.17 4.28
CA MET A 4 -9.18 11.90 4.38
C MET A 4 -9.99 11.68 3.10
N SER A 5 -11.21 11.17 3.25
CA SER A 5 -12.15 11.05 2.14
C SER A 5 -12.90 12.37 1.97
N PRO A 6 -12.99 12.93 0.74
CA PRO A 6 -13.68 14.19 0.50
C PRO A 6 -15.21 14.06 0.57
N ASP A 7 -15.76 12.86 0.38
CA ASP A 7 -17.21 12.62 0.21
C ASP A 7 -17.74 11.37 0.96
N GLY A 8 -16.88 10.68 1.70
CA GLY A 8 -17.23 9.44 2.41
C GLY A 8 -17.17 8.17 1.53
N GLY A 9 -16.73 8.28 0.28
CA GLY A 9 -16.46 7.13 -0.59
C GLY A 9 -15.10 6.48 -0.32
N ASP A 10 -14.82 5.41 -1.08
CA ASP A 10 -13.59 4.60 -0.96
C ASP A 10 -12.31 5.39 -1.30
N ALA A 11 -12.43 6.52 -1.98
CA ALA A 11 -11.27 7.33 -2.36
C ALA A 11 -10.86 8.25 -1.20
N SER A 12 -9.56 8.30 -0.91
CA SER A 12 -9.01 9.20 0.10
C SER A 12 -7.77 9.93 -0.39
N ALA A 13 -7.64 11.19 -0.01
CA ALA A 13 -6.38 11.94 -0.14
C ALA A 13 -5.51 11.67 1.09
N MET A 14 -4.20 11.58 0.90
CA MET A 14 -3.25 11.29 1.97
C MET A 14 -2.29 12.45 2.16
N ARG A 15 -2.00 12.80 3.42
CA ARG A 15 -0.98 13.79 3.79
C ARG A 15 -0.15 13.32 4.98
N GLU A 16 1.14 13.67 4.96
CA GLU A 16 2.04 13.51 6.09
C GLU A 16 1.73 14.52 7.20
N PHE A 17 1.65 14.03 8.44
CA PHE A 17 1.30 14.82 9.60
C PHE A 17 2.34 14.62 10.69
N ASP A 18 2.85 15.72 11.24
CA ASP A 18 3.74 15.74 12.39
C ASP A 18 2.90 15.88 13.66
N ILE A 19 2.97 14.85 14.52
CA ILE A 19 2.22 14.79 15.78
C ILE A 19 2.75 15.80 16.81
N ALA A 20 4.06 16.03 16.84
CA ALA A 20 4.69 16.95 17.79
C ALA A 20 4.38 18.40 17.42
N ALA A 21 4.52 18.75 16.14
CA ALA A 21 4.17 20.07 15.62
C ALA A 21 2.65 20.29 15.50
N LYS A 22 1.87 19.20 15.49
CA LYS A 22 0.40 19.20 15.28
C LYS A 22 -0.01 19.85 13.96
N SER A 23 0.79 19.64 12.93
CA SER A 23 0.59 20.24 11.61
C SER A 23 0.93 19.26 10.50
N PHE A 24 0.39 19.49 9.31
CA PHE A 24 0.85 18.80 8.12
C PHE A 24 2.27 19.24 7.78
N VAL A 25 3.10 18.30 7.31
CA VAL A 25 4.48 18.56 6.93
C VAL A 25 4.50 19.29 5.59
N GLU A 26 5.12 20.47 5.55
CA GLU A 26 5.31 21.22 4.30
C GLU A 26 6.30 20.47 3.39
N GLY A 27 5.90 20.23 2.13
CA GLY A 27 6.69 19.42 1.20
C GLY A 27 6.84 17.95 1.59
N GLY A 28 6.08 17.48 2.58
CA GLY A 28 6.03 16.07 2.98
C GLY A 28 5.27 15.20 1.99
N PHE A 29 5.07 13.93 2.36
CA PHE A 29 4.29 13.02 1.52
C PHE A 29 2.83 13.51 1.36
N GLN A 30 2.40 13.70 0.11
CA GLN A 30 1.04 14.09 -0.25
C GLN A 30 0.56 13.38 -1.51
N ALA A 31 -0.66 12.83 -1.46
CA ALA A 31 -1.31 12.20 -2.60
C ALA A 31 -2.75 12.71 -2.79
N SER A 32 -3.19 12.82 -4.05
CA SER A 32 -4.57 13.15 -4.41
C SER A 32 -5.53 12.01 -4.05
N ALA A 33 -6.83 12.34 -4.00
CA ALA A 33 -7.85 11.35 -3.66
C ALA A 33 -7.89 10.20 -4.68
N SER A 34 -7.73 8.97 -4.19
CA SER A 34 -7.84 7.74 -4.98
C SER A 34 -8.17 6.56 -4.06
N LYS A 35 -8.54 5.40 -4.62
CA LYS A 35 -8.72 4.15 -3.85
C LYS A 35 -7.39 3.51 -3.43
N SER A 36 -6.35 4.33 -3.26
CA SER A 36 -5.00 3.88 -2.89
C SER A 36 -4.89 3.65 -1.39
N GLY A 37 -3.98 2.76 -1.00
CA GLY A 37 -3.58 2.54 0.39
C GLY A 37 -2.16 3.03 0.65
N PHE A 38 -1.87 3.46 1.88
CA PHE A 38 -0.56 3.98 2.27
C PHE A 38 -0.12 3.45 3.64
N GLY A 39 1.13 2.98 3.72
CA GLY A 39 1.74 2.52 4.96
C GLY A 39 3.18 3.01 5.08
N TRP A 40 3.67 3.20 6.30
CA TRP A 40 5.09 3.50 6.50
C TRP A 40 5.93 2.23 6.34
N LEU A 41 7.00 2.30 5.55
CA LEU A 41 8.07 1.30 5.61
C LEU A 41 9.10 1.70 6.68
N ASP A 42 9.52 2.96 6.63
CA ASP A 42 10.48 3.61 7.51
C ASP A 42 10.26 5.14 7.50
N GLU A 43 11.14 5.89 8.16
CA GLU A 43 11.02 7.36 8.30
C GLU A 43 11.06 8.12 6.96
N ASP A 44 11.65 7.52 5.92
CA ASP A 44 11.87 8.17 4.62
C ASP A 44 11.18 7.45 3.46
N THR A 45 10.41 6.40 3.74
CA THR A 45 9.80 5.57 2.71
C THR A 45 8.36 5.20 3.05
N VAL A 46 7.45 5.51 2.13
CA VAL A 46 6.04 5.13 2.16
C VAL A 46 5.79 3.99 1.19
N ILE A 47 5.09 2.96 1.66
CA ILE A 47 4.48 1.92 0.86
C ILE A 47 3.20 2.49 0.25
N VAL A 48 3.05 2.37 -1.06
CA VAL A 48 1.88 2.87 -1.79
C VAL A 48 1.22 1.72 -2.53
N SER A 49 0.03 1.31 -2.11
CA SER A 49 -0.87 0.48 -2.93
C SER A 49 -1.57 1.43 -3.91
N ALA A 50 -1.04 1.54 -5.12
CA ALA A 50 -1.36 2.64 -6.05
C ALA A 50 -2.60 2.35 -6.91
N ALA A 51 -3.51 3.31 -6.98
CA ALA A 51 -4.70 3.31 -7.83
C ALA A 51 -4.96 4.71 -8.45
N PHE A 52 -3.90 5.36 -8.96
CA PHE A 52 -3.99 6.70 -9.56
C PHE A 52 -4.24 6.61 -11.07
N GLU A 53 -3.34 5.93 -11.77
CA GLU A 53 -3.39 5.73 -13.22
C GLU A 53 -4.22 4.48 -13.56
N GLU A 54 -4.85 4.45 -14.73
CA GLU A 54 -5.61 3.25 -15.17
C GLU A 54 -4.75 1.99 -15.23
N ALA A 55 -3.47 2.13 -15.60
CA ALA A 55 -2.53 1.01 -15.61
C ALA A 55 -2.23 0.46 -14.21
N ASP A 56 -2.42 1.26 -13.16
CA ASP A 56 -2.23 0.85 -11.77
C ASP A 56 -3.51 0.26 -11.15
N LYS A 57 -4.64 0.21 -11.87
CA LYS A 57 -5.92 -0.25 -11.34
C LYS A 57 -6.29 -1.64 -11.80
N THR A 58 -6.99 -2.38 -10.95
CA THR A 58 -7.76 -3.56 -11.33
C THR A 58 -9.06 -3.14 -12.04
N GLU A 59 -9.80 -4.07 -12.62
CA GLU A 59 -11.15 -3.81 -13.17
C GLU A 59 -12.12 -3.26 -12.10
N SER A 60 -11.90 -3.60 -10.82
CA SER A 60 -12.66 -3.06 -9.68
C SER A 60 -12.26 -1.63 -9.26
N GLY A 61 -11.29 -1.01 -9.93
CA GLY A 61 -10.77 0.33 -9.65
C GLY A 61 -9.87 0.44 -8.42
N TYR A 62 -9.47 -0.70 -7.82
CA TYR A 62 -8.57 -0.79 -6.67
C TYR A 62 -7.11 -0.98 -7.11
N PRO A 63 -6.14 -0.90 -6.18
CA PRO A 63 -4.74 -1.02 -6.53
C PRO A 63 -4.38 -2.36 -7.17
N ARG A 64 -3.65 -2.32 -8.28
CA ARG A 64 -3.02 -3.46 -8.94
C ARG A 64 -1.52 -3.51 -8.70
N VAL A 65 -0.93 -2.41 -8.25
CA VAL A 65 0.52 -2.27 -8.06
C VAL A 65 0.83 -1.73 -6.66
N VAL A 66 1.82 -2.33 -5.99
CA VAL A 66 2.46 -1.78 -4.78
C VAL A 66 3.78 -1.14 -5.17
N LYS A 67 4.01 0.10 -4.71
CA LYS A 67 5.20 0.90 -4.95
C LYS A 67 5.86 1.33 -3.63
N LEU A 68 7.15 1.67 -3.68
CA LEU A 68 7.88 2.35 -2.61
C LEU A 68 8.17 3.78 -3.02
N TRP A 69 7.65 4.73 -2.26
CA TRP A 69 7.82 6.16 -2.47
C TRP A 69 8.80 6.72 -1.44
N LYS A 70 9.89 7.31 -1.92
CA LYS A 70 10.95 7.88 -1.08
C LYS A 70 10.73 9.37 -0.83
N ARG A 71 11.14 9.82 0.35
CA ARG A 71 11.10 11.23 0.73
C ARG A 71 11.90 12.07 -0.26
N GLY A 72 11.35 13.24 -0.60
CA GLY A 72 11.98 14.18 -1.53
C GLY A 72 11.86 13.80 -3.01
N THR A 73 11.24 12.67 -3.37
CA THR A 73 10.91 12.33 -4.76
C THR A 73 9.44 12.57 -5.04
N ARG A 74 9.07 12.67 -6.32
CA ARG A 74 7.66 12.73 -6.70
C ARG A 74 7.01 11.35 -6.59
N LEU A 75 5.69 11.31 -6.38
CA LEU A 75 4.95 10.04 -6.27
C LEU A 75 5.03 9.21 -7.54
N GLU A 76 5.08 9.86 -8.71
CA GLU A 76 5.15 9.19 -10.01
C GLU A 76 6.51 8.48 -10.22
N GLU A 77 7.52 8.81 -9.40
CA GLU A 77 8.84 8.19 -9.40
C GLU A 77 8.94 7.02 -8.40
N ALA A 78 7.84 6.69 -7.71
CA ALA A 78 7.80 5.57 -6.78
C ALA A 78 8.09 4.23 -7.50
N THR A 79 8.93 3.41 -6.87
CA THR A 79 9.43 2.17 -7.49
C THR A 79 8.44 1.03 -7.29
N PRO A 80 7.92 0.38 -8.34
CA PRO A 80 7.04 -0.77 -8.20
C PRO A 80 7.79 -1.96 -7.60
N ILE A 81 7.13 -2.66 -6.68
CA ILE A 81 7.71 -3.80 -5.96
C ILE A 81 6.84 -5.06 -6.05
N PHE A 82 5.56 -4.94 -6.34
CA PHE A 82 4.63 -6.06 -6.47
C PHE A 82 3.45 -5.67 -7.36
N GLU A 83 2.96 -6.64 -8.13
CA GLU A 83 1.92 -6.42 -9.14
C GLU A 83 0.96 -7.62 -9.16
N GLY A 84 -0.33 -7.31 -9.17
CA GLY A 84 -1.42 -8.25 -9.40
C GLY A 84 -1.87 -8.27 -10.86
N LYS A 85 -2.88 -9.07 -11.13
CA LYS A 85 -3.57 -9.11 -12.42
C LYS A 85 -4.71 -8.08 -12.43
N THR A 86 -5.15 -7.70 -13.63
CA THR A 86 -6.26 -6.76 -13.80
C THR A 86 -7.57 -7.33 -13.24
N GLU A 87 -7.77 -8.65 -13.28
CA GLU A 87 -8.99 -9.33 -12.83
C GLU A 87 -9.02 -9.61 -11.31
N ASP A 88 -7.91 -9.36 -10.61
CA ASP A 88 -7.91 -9.46 -9.15
C ASP A 88 -8.76 -8.35 -8.53
N LEU A 89 -9.18 -8.53 -7.27
CA LEU A 89 -9.89 -7.48 -6.55
C LEU A 89 -8.95 -6.33 -6.17
N ALA A 90 -7.77 -6.64 -5.61
CA ALA A 90 -6.78 -5.65 -5.21
C ALA A 90 -5.41 -6.29 -4.89
N VAL A 91 -4.36 -5.47 -4.81
CA VAL A 91 -3.14 -5.75 -4.07
C VAL A 91 -2.93 -4.74 -2.95
N GLY A 92 -2.27 -5.17 -1.89
CA GLY A 92 -1.95 -4.34 -0.74
C GLY A 92 -0.61 -4.71 -0.14
N ALA A 93 -0.10 -3.86 0.74
CA ALA A 93 1.14 -4.10 1.46
C ALA A 93 1.19 -3.36 2.79
N GLY A 94 1.85 -3.96 3.77
CA GLY A 94 2.00 -3.42 5.11
C GLY A 94 3.26 -3.96 5.79
N VAL A 95 3.67 -3.30 6.86
CA VAL A 95 4.76 -3.79 7.71
C VAL A 95 4.18 -4.41 8.96
N GLU A 96 4.51 -5.68 9.17
CA GLU A 96 4.23 -6.40 10.40
C GLU A 96 5.48 -6.45 11.29
N PHE A 97 5.27 -6.42 12.60
CA PHE A 97 6.34 -6.38 13.60
C PHE A 97 6.42 -7.70 14.37
N ASP A 98 7.59 -8.31 14.40
CA ASP A 98 7.96 -9.45 15.26
C ASP A 98 9.04 -8.97 16.25
N GLY A 99 8.60 -8.35 17.34
CA GLY A 99 9.46 -7.58 18.22
C GLY A 99 10.14 -6.44 17.46
N GLU A 100 11.47 -6.43 17.44
CA GLU A 100 12.27 -5.43 16.71
C GLU A 100 12.37 -5.72 15.20
N LYS A 101 11.97 -6.92 14.76
CA LYS A 101 12.02 -7.27 13.33
C LYS A 101 10.82 -6.70 12.61
N ARG A 102 11.08 -6.22 11.40
CA ARG A 102 10.06 -5.70 10.48
C ARG A 102 9.96 -6.62 9.29
N HIS A 103 8.73 -6.99 8.96
CA HIS A 103 8.41 -7.86 7.85
C HIS A 103 7.48 -7.13 6.89
N LEU A 104 7.91 -6.95 5.65
CA LEU A 104 7.06 -6.38 4.61
C LEU A 104 6.16 -7.48 4.05
N PHE A 105 4.89 -7.44 4.44
CA PHE A 105 3.84 -8.32 3.94
C PHE A 105 3.18 -7.69 2.72
N LEU A 106 2.86 -8.54 1.75
CA LEU A 106 2.16 -8.18 0.52
C LEU A 106 0.93 -9.09 0.42
N ALA A 107 -0.20 -8.52 0.02
CA ALA A 107 -1.44 -9.25 -0.20
C ALA A 107 -1.86 -9.11 -1.65
N ARG A 108 -2.39 -10.20 -2.20
CA ARG A 108 -3.09 -10.21 -3.48
C ARG A 108 -4.48 -10.80 -3.24
N THR A 109 -5.48 -9.93 -3.20
CA THR A 109 -6.88 -10.31 -3.03
C THR A 109 -7.45 -10.66 -4.39
N LEU A 110 -7.75 -11.94 -4.61
CA LEU A 110 -8.22 -12.43 -5.91
C LEU A 110 -9.69 -12.06 -6.12
N ASN A 111 -10.49 -12.24 -5.07
CA ASN A 111 -11.91 -11.93 -5.02
C ASN A 111 -12.35 -11.82 -3.54
N PHE A 112 -13.65 -11.69 -3.28
CA PHE A 112 -14.20 -11.55 -1.92
C PHE A 112 -13.95 -12.72 -0.97
N PHE A 113 -13.54 -13.89 -1.48
CA PHE A 113 -13.39 -15.12 -0.70
C PHE A 113 -11.99 -15.72 -0.76
N ALA A 114 -11.10 -15.16 -1.57
CA ALA A 114 -9.79 -15.75 -1.83
C ALA A 114 -8.68 -14.70 -1.89
N SER A 115 -7.60 -14.96 -1.17
CA SER A 115 -6.41 -14.11 -1.11
C SER A 115 -5.13 -14.94 -1.05
N HIS A 116 -4.02 -14.33 -1.45
CA HIS A 116 -2.69 -14.88 -1.24
C HIS A 116 -1.84 -13.85 -0.49
N SER A 117 -1.18 -14.30 0.58
CA SER A 117 -0.19 -13.50 1.31
C SER A 117 1.23 -13.85 0.85
N PHE A 118 2.11 -12.86 0.87
CA PHE A 118 3.50 -12.98 0.51
C PHE A 118 4.37 -12.22 1.50
N LEU A 119 5.59 -12.72 1.70
CA LEU A 119 6.63 -12.03 2.44
C LEU A 119 7.67 -11.47 1.46
N ARG A 120 8.00 -10.19 1.59
CA ARG A 120 9.15 -9.59 0.90
C ARG A 120 10.39 -9.76 1.75
N LEU A 121 11.36 -10.51 1.23
CA LEU A 121 12.62 -10.77 1.91
C LEU A 121 13.61 -9.60 1.76
N PRO A 122 14.61 -9.49 2.65
CA PRO A 122 15.69 -8.52 2.50
C PRO A 122 16.47 -8.64 1.19
N SER A 123 16.52 -9.85 0.60
CA SER A 123 17.08 -10.10 -0.74
C SER A 123 16.28 -9.42 -1.87
N ARG A 124 15.12 -8.84 -1.54
CA ARG A 124 14.09 -8.34 -2.45
C ARG A 124 13.35 -9.42 -3.21
N ASP A 125 13.45 -10.68 -2.81
CA ASP A 125 12.58 -11.73 -3.32
C ASP A 125 11.22 -11.68 -2.62
N THR A 126 10.15 -11.88 -3.38
CA THR A 126 8.80 -12.04 -2.85
C THR A 126 8.47 -13.52 -2.80
N ARG A 127 8.08 -14.04 -1.62
CA ARG A 127 7.70 -15.45 -1.45
C ARG A 127 6.26 -15.59 -0.99
N ARG A 128 5.49 -16.41 -1.70
CA ARG A 128 4.12 -16.77 -1.27
C ARG A 128 4.18 -17.56 0.02
N ILE A 129 3.31 -17.20 0.97
CA ILE A 129 3.09 -17.96 2.19
C ILE A 129 2.08 -19.07 1.84
N PRO A 130 2.36 -20.34 2.14
CA PRO A 130 1.52 -21.46 1.74
C PRO A 130 0.32 -21.63 2.69
N LEU A 131 -0.52 -20.61 2.78
CA LEU A 131 -1.80 -20.63 3.50
C LEU A 131 -2.94 -21.01 2.54
N PRO A 132 -4.05 -21.58 3.06
CA PRO A 132 -5.30 -21.71 2.31
C PRO A 132 -5.77 -20.37 1.75
N ASP A 133 -6.43 -20.41 0.59
CA ASP A 133 -6.82 -19.19 -0.13
C ASP A 133 -7.89 -18.38 0.62
N ASP A 134 -8.68 -18.99 1.51
CA ASP A 134 -9.70 -18.31 2.32
C ASP A 134 -9.15 -17.62 3.58
N VAL A 135 -7.84 -17.73 3.83
CA VAL A 135 -7.15 -16.94 4.86
C VAL A 135 -6.90 -15.54 4.31
N THR A 136 -7.29 -14.52 5.08
CA THR A 136 -6.96 -13.12 4.80
C THR A 136 -6.08 -12.58 5.91
N ASP A 137 -4.99 -11.94 5.53
CA ASP A 137 -4.24 -11.11 6.47
C ASP A 137 -5.05 -9.82 6.72
N THR A 138 -5.46 -9.60 7.96
CA THR A 138 -6.28 -8.41 8.31
C THR A 138 -5.37 -7.22 8.59
N ALA A 139 -4.42 -6.97 7.70
CA ALA A 139 -3.82 -5.65 7.59
C ALA A 139 -4.86 -4.78 6.88
N LEU A 140 -5.60 -3.97 7.64
CA LEU A 140 -6.50 -2.96 7.07
C LEU A 140 -5.63 -2.00 6.23
N PHE A 141 -5.74 -2.11 4.90
CA PHE A 141 -5.12 -1.17 3.94
C PHE A 141 -5.93 0.11 3.84
#